data_AF-A0A1V8T1C7-F1
#
_entry.id   AF-A0A1V8T1C7-F1
#
_cell.length_a   1.000
_cell.length_b   1.000
_cell.length_c   1.000
_cell.angle_alpha   90.00
_cell.angle_beta   90.00
_cell.angle_gamma   90.00
#
_symmetry.space_group_name_H-M   'P 1'
#
loop_
_entity.id
_entity.type
_entity.pdbx_description
1 polymer ?
#
loop_
_entity_poly.entity_id
_entity_poly.type
_entity_poly.pdbx_seq_one_letter_code
_entity_poly.pdbx_strand_id
1 'polypeptide(L)'
;VESKVVVNEEEYVQGFKKELMEVVFAWSNGASFASICKMTDVYEGSLIRLFSRLEELLRQVAQAAKVMGSEELEQKFEIALGKVRRDIVAAQSLYL
;
A
#
# COMPACT_ATOMS: atom_id res chain seq x y z
N VAL A 1 -1.23 4.98 26.82
CA VAL A 1 -1.50 5.90 27.96
C VAL A 1 -0.39 5.91 29.03
N GLU A 2 0.46 4.86 29.13
CA GLU A 2 1.60 4.80 30.08
C GLU A 2 2.68 5.90 29.93
N SER A 3 2.86 6.47 28.74
CA SER A 3 3.91 7.48 28.49
C SER A 3 3.49 8.93 28.74
N LYS A 4 2.32 9.17 29.37
CA LYS A 4 1.70 10.50 29.57
C LYS A 4 1.41 11.29 28.28
N VAL A 5 1.45 10.64 27.12
CA VAL A 5 1.03 11.24 25.86
C VAL A 5 -0.50 11.21 25.80
N VAL A 6 -1.11 12.36 25.52
CA VAL A 6 -2.55 12.48 25.32
C VAL A 6 -2.88 11.94 23.93
N VAL A 7 -3.28 10.68 23.87
CA VAL A 7 -3.76 10.01 22.66
C VAL A 7 -5.13 9.44 22.97
N ASN A 8 -6.10 9.74 22.12
CA ASN A 8 -7.37 9.03 22.12
C ASN A 8 -7.19 7.70 21.38
N GLU A 9 -7.33 6.59 22.10
CA GLU A 9 -7.11 5.25 21.56
C GLU A 9 -8.10 4.91 20.45
N GLU A 10 -9.38 5.29 20.61
CA GLU A 10 -10.42 5.02 19.63
C GLU A 10 -10.16 5.78 18.33
N GLU A 11 -9.78 7.06 18.44
CA GLU A 11 -9.45 7.90 17.29
C GLU A 11 -8.21 7.37 16.54
N TYR A 12 -7.19 6.94 17.28
CA TYR A 12 -5.98 6.34 16.71
C TYR A 12 -6.30 5.08 15.89
N VAL A 13 -7.13 4.19 16.43
CA VAL A 13 -7.56 2.96 15.74
C VAL A 13 -8.43 3.28 14.53
N GLN A 14 -9.33 4.27 14.63
CA GLN A 14 -10.19 4.71 13.53
C GLN A 14 -9.41 5.40 12.40
N GLY A 15 -8.18 5.86 12.65
CA GLY A 15 -7.31 6.43 11.62
C GLY A 15 -6.92 5.46 10.50
N PHE A 16 -7.00 4.14 10.73
CA PHE A 16 -6.69 3.12 9.74
C PHE A 16 -7.89 2.79 8.85
N LYS A 17 -7.80 3.21 7.59
CA LYS A 17 -8.82 2.97 6.56
C LYS A 17 -8.70 1.56 5.98
N LYS A 18 -9.64 0.68 6.34
CA LYS A 18 -9.68 -0.74 5.94
C LYS A 18 -10.47 -1.01 4.66
N GLU A 19 -11.21 -0.02 4.16
CA GLU A 19 -12.18 -0.14 3.07
C GLU A 19 -11.53 -0.56 1.75
N LEU A 20 -10.23 -0.31 1.58
CA LEU A 20 -9.48 -0.62 0.36
C LEU A 20 -8.67 -1.92 0.44
N MET A 21 -8.80 -2.69 1.53
CA MET A 21 -8.08 -3.96 1.68
C MET A 21 -8.41 -4.94 0.55
N GLU A 22 -9.69 -5.12 0.22
CA GLU A 22 -10.12 -6.03 -0.85
C GLU A 22 -9.67 -5.55 -2.23
N VAL A 23 -9.69 -4.23 -2.47
CA VAL A 23 -9.21 -3.59 -3.71
C VAL A 23 -7.73 -3.87 -3.93
N VAL A 24 -6.89 -3.66 -2.91
CA VAL A 24 -5.44 -3.91 -2.99
C VAL A 24 -5.15 -5.39 -3.13
N PHE A 25 -5.92 -6.26 -2.46
CA PHE A 25 -5.78 -7.71 -2.59
C PHE A 25 -6.12 -8.19 -4.00
N ALA A 26 -7.23 -7.74 -4.58
CA ALA A 26 -7.63 -8.09 -5.94
C ALA A 26 -6.58 -7.60 -6.95
N TRP A 27 -6.09 -6.37 -6.80
CA TRP A 27 -5.02 -5.82 -7.62
C TRP A 27 -3.73 -6.66 -7.53
N SER A 28 -3.30 -7.03 -6.32
CA SER A 28 -2.08 -7.84 -6.12
C SER A 28 -2.21 -9.27 -6.67
N ASN A 29 -3.44 -9.74 -6.93
CA ASN A 29 -3.74 -11.02 -7.57
C ASN A 29 -4.04 -10.91 -9.07
N GLY A 30 -3.76 -9.76 -9.70
CA GLY A 30 -3.84 -9.61 -11.15
C GLY A 30 -5.17 -9.10 -11.70
N ALA A 31 -6.10 -8.61 -10.86
CA ALA A 31 -7.33 -7.99 -11.36
C ALA A 31 -7.05 -6.76 -12.24
N SER A 32 -7.83 -6.55 -13.30
CA SER A 32 -7.67 -5.35 -14.14
C SER A 32 -7.96 -4.06 -13.36
N PHE A 33 -7.40 -2.93 -13.80
CA PHE A 33 -7.68 -1.64 -13.15
C PHE A 33 -9.18 -1.30 -13.20
N ALA A 34 -9.82 -1.58 -14.34
CA ALA A 34 -11.26 -1.41 -14.50
C ALA A 34 -12.10 -2.28 -13.56
N SER A 35 -11.61 -3.48 -13.19
CA SER A 35 -12.29 -4.34 -12.21
C SER A 35 -12.24 -3.74 -10.81
N ILE A 36 -11.07 -3.28 -10.38
CA ILE A 36 -10.91 -2.74 -9.02
C ILE A 36 -11.59 -1.38 -8.85
N CYS A 37 -11.71 -0.57 -9.91
CA CYS A 37 -12.49 0.68 -9.89
C CYS A 37 -13.99 0.42 -9.63
N LYS A 38 -14.51 -0.77 -9.96
CA LYS A 38 -15.90 -1.13 -9.68
C LYS A 38 -16.13 -1.69 -8.28
N MET A 39 -15.07 -1.97 -7.53
CA MET A 39 -15.13 -2.51 -6.18
C MET A 39 -15.23 -1.39 -5.11
N THR A 40 -15.11 -0.13 -5.50
CA THR A 40 -15.07 1.01 -4.58
C THR A 40 -15.54 2.28 -5.26
N ASP A 41 -16.12 3.20 -4.49
CA ASP A 41 -16.54 4.52 -4.97
C ASP A 41 -15.39 5.56 -4.93
N VAL A 42 -14.17 5.12 -4.63
CA VAL A 42 -12.99 5.99 -4.62
C VAL A 42 -12.55 6.31 -6.05
N TYR A 43 -12.38 7.60 -6.33
CA TYR A 43 -11.86 8.09 -7.60
C TYR A 43 -10.58 7.38 -8.05
N GLU A 44 -10.47 7.11 -9.35
CA GLU A 44 -9.38 6.35 -9.96
C GLU A 44 -8.02 7.01 -9.72
N GLY A 45 -7.94 8.33 -9.85
CA GLY A 45 -6.71 9.08 -9.56
C GLY A 45 -6.31 9.02 -8.09
N SER A 46 -7.26 8.82 -7.17
CA SER A 46 -6.96 8.58 -5.75
C SER A 46 -6.46 7.15 -5.52
N LEU A 47 -6.97 6.17 -6.26
CA LEU A 47 -6.45 4.80 -6.23
C LEU A 47 -5.01 4.72 -6.75
N ILE A 48 -4.71 5.37 -7.89
CA ILE A 48 -3.34 5.42 -8.41
C ILE A 48 -2.38 6.03 -7.40
N ARG A 49 -2.73 7.18 -6.81
CA ARG A 49 -1.92 7.83 -5.76
C ARG A 49 -1.74 6.94 -4.53
N LEU A 50 -2.77 6.18 -4.16
CA LEU A 50 -2.69 5.23 -3.06
C LEU A 50 -1.71 4.10 -3.39
N PHE A 51 -1.74 3.54 -4.61
CA PHE A 51 -0.79 2.51 -5.01
C PHE A 51 0.64 3.02 -5.07
N SER A 52 0.89 4.25 -5.54
CA SER A 52 2.23 4.84 -5.50
C SER A 52 2.73 5.03 -4.06
N ARG A 53 1.84 5.43 -3.12
CA ARG A 53 2.18 5.53 -1.69
C ARG A 53 2.45 4.15 -1.07
N LEU A 54 1.68 3.14 -1.47
CA LEU A 54 1.85 1.77 -1.01
C LEU A 54 3.16 1.16 -1.54
N GLU A 55 3.51 1.42 -2.80
CA GLU A 55 4.80 1.03 -3.39
C GLU A 55 5.96 1.56 -2.54
N GLU A 56 5.95 2.85 -2.23
CA GLU A 56 7.00 3.48 -1.44
C GLU A 56 7.06 2.92 -0.02
N LEU A 57 5.91 2.69 0.62
CA LEU A 57 5.85 2.03 1.93
C LEU A 57 6.46 0.63 1.89
N LEU A 58 6.11 -0.20 0.89
CA LEU A 58 6.67 -1.55 0.75
C LEU A 58 8.20 -1.52 0.57
N ARG A 59 8.72 -0.54 -0.19
CA ARG A 59 10.16 -0.33 -0.36
C ARG A 59 10.84 0.03 0.96
N GLN A 60 10.25 0.93 1.74
CA GLN A 60 10.78 1.34 3.04
C GLN A 60 10.78 0.17 4.04
N VAL A 61 9.73 -0.64 4.04
CA VAL A 61 9.66 -1.81 4.94
C VAL A 61 10.64 -2.91 4.53
N ALA A 62 10.86 -3.14 3.24
CA ALA A 62 11.91 -4.06 2.77
C ALA A 62 13.31 -3.63 3.26
N GLN A 63 13.62 -2.33 3.18
CA GLN A 63 14.87 -1.78 3.72
C GLN A 63 14.96 -1.92 5.24
N ALA A 64 13.86 -1.67 5.96
CA ALA A 64 13.83 -1.86 7.41
C ALA A 64 14.05 -3.34 7.80
N ALA A 65 13.45 -4.28 7.06
CA ALA A 65 13.64 -5.72 7.26
C ALA A 65 15.10 -6.15 7.05
N LYS A 66 15.75 -5.58 6.03
CA LYS A 66 17.18 -5.77 5.79
C LYS A 66 18.04 -5.29 6.96
N VAL A 67 17.78 -4.08 7.48
CA VAL A 67 18.50 -3.52 8.63
C VAL A 67 18.30 -4.36 9.89
N MET A 68 17.11 -4.93 10.06
CA MET A 68 16.79 -5.85 11.14
C MET A 68 17.49 -7.22 11.00
N GLY A 69 18.02 -7.54 9.81
CA GLY A 69 18.66 -8.83 9.50
C GLY A 69 17.67 -9.94 9.16
N SER A 70 16.43 -9.61 8.77
CA SER A 70 15.41 -10.59 8.40
C SER A 70 15.27 -10.67 6.87
N GLU A 71 16.03 -11.59 6.27
CA GLU A 71 16.00 -11.82 4.81
C GLU A 71 14.64 -12.32 4.32
N GLU A 72 13.95 -13.15 5.12
CA GLU A 72 12.60 -13.63 4.77
C GLU A 72 11.61 -12.48 4.60
N LEU A 73 11.65 -11.50 5.51
CA LEU A 73 10.78 -10.33 5.43
C LEU A 73 11.17 -9.41 4.28
N GLU A 74 12.47 -9.17 4.06
CA GLU A 74 12.97 -8.40 2.91
C GLU A 74 12.42 -8.99 1.59
N GLN A 75 12.64 -10.29 1.36
CA GLN A 75 12.16 -10.99 0.16
C GLN A 75 10.63 -10.94 0.02
N LYS A 76 9.90 -11.11 1.14
CA LYS A 76 8.44 -11.05 1.13
C LYS A 76 7.93 -9.68 0.69
N PHE A 77 8.56 -8.59 1.14
CA PHE A 77 8.18 -7.25 0.74
C PHE A 77 8.61 -6.91 -0.69
N GLU A 78 9.74 -7.43 -1.17
CA GLU A 78 10.14 -7.31 -2.57
C GLU A 78 9.16 -8.03 -3.52
N ILE A 79 8.69 -9.23 -3.15
CA ILE A 79 7.66 -9.95 -3.91
C ILE A 79 6.35 -9.17 -3.91
N ALA A 80 5.93 -8.63 -2.75
CA ALA A 80 4.73 -7.81 -2.65
C ALA A 80 4.82 -6.54 -3.53
N LEU A 81 5.99 -5.89 -3.54
CA LEU A 81 6.26 -4.73 -4.39
C LEU A 81 6.07 -5.06 -5.87
N GLY A 82 6.60 -6.20 -6.32
CA GLY A 82 6.43 -6.67 -7.70
C GLY A 82 4.98 -6.95 -8.09
N LYS A 83 4.14 -7.39 -7.15
CA LYS A 83 2.69 -7.61 -7.39
C LYS A 83 1.90 -6.31 -7.50
N VAL A 84 2.30 -5.28 -6.75
CA VAL A 84 1.60 -3.99 -6.72
C VAL A 84 2.01 -3.09 -7.90
N ARG A 85 3.31 -3.07 -8.26
CA ARG A 85 3.87 -2.19 -9.28
C ARG A 85 3.70 -2.78 -10.69
N ARG A 86 2.53 -2.58 -11.31
CA ARG A 86 2.23 -3.03 -12.68
C ARG A 86 1.30 -2.09 -13.44
N ASP A 87 1.25 -2.27 -14.76
CA ASP A 87 0.35 -1.55 -15.68
C ASP A 87 0.31 -0.03 -15.43
N ILE A 88 -0.88 0.52 -15.26
CA ILE A 88 -1.13 1.95 -15.06
C ILE A 88 -0.47 2.51 -13.78
N VAL A 89 -0.25 1.69 -12.76
CA VAL A 89 0.45 2.11 -11.52
C VAL A 89 1.94 2.31 -11.78
N ALA A 90 2.52 1.59 -12.74
CA ALA A 90 3.93 1.70 -13.11
C ALA A 90 4.18 2.75 -14.21
N ALA A 91 3.13 3.39 -14.73
CA ALA A 91 3.25 4.41 -15.77
C ALA A 91 3.99 5.65 -15.25
N GLN A 92 4.95 6.15 -16.04
CA GLN A 92 5.72 7.35 -15.67
C GLN A 92 4.96 8.63 -16.00
N SER A 93 5.33 9.71 -15.30
CA SER A 93 4.87 11.05 -15.63
C SER A 93 5.29 11.44 -17.04
N LEU A 94 4.46 12.24 -17.72
CA LEU A 94 4.79 12.82 -19.03
C LEU A 94 5.83 13.95 -18.96
N TYR A 95 6.15 14.42 -17.75
CA TYR A 95 7.11 15.50 -17.49
C TYR A 95 8.50 14.99 -17.09
N LEU A 96 8.73 13.67 -17.14
CA LEU A 96 10.02 13.04 -16.87
C LEU A 96 10.77 12.75 -18.17
#